data_AF-A0A7G6XTF4-F1
#
_entry.id   AF-A0A7G6XTF4-F1
#
_cell.length_a   1.000
_cell.length_b   1.000
_cell.length_c   1.000
_cell.angle_alpha   90.00
_cell.angle_beta   90.00
_cell.angle_gamma   90.00
#
_symmetry.space_group_name_H-M   'P 1'
#
loop_
_entity.id
_entity.type
_entity.pdbx_description
1 polymer ?
#
loop_
_entity_poly.entity_id
_entity_poly.type
_entity_poly.pdbx_seq_one_letter_code
_entity_poly.pdbx_strand_id
1 'polypeptide(L)'
;MPSPTAEELRASMKGLPAQQVQQIADHIDACRRLLASGTSMDAVQQHLKDEGLSVIHSILVTSRLLGDHPSRLRAAIEIVSCSPARTTTDPPVSPPQTG
;
A
#
# COMPACT_ATOMS: atom_id res chain seq x y z
N MET A 1 -7.92 0.10 -22.08
CA MET A 1 -7.43 -1.29 -22.01
C MET A 1 -6.98 -1.53 -20.57
N PRO A 2 -7.35 -2.65 -19.92
CA PRO A 2 -6.88 -2.94 -18.58
C PRO A 2 -5.35 -3.09 -18.60
N SER A 3 -4.67 -2.51 -17.61
CA SER A 3 -3.22 -2.62 -17.47
C SER A 3 -2.84 -4.08 -17.20
N PRO A 4 -1.71 -4.59 -17.68
CA PRO A 4 -1.27 -5.98 -17.42
C PRO A 4 -1.19 -6.31 -15.91
N THR A 5 -0.90 -5.30 -15.08
CA THR A 5 -0.96 -5.37 -13.61
C THR A 5 -2.36 -5.72 -13.08
N ALA A 6 -3.43 -5.21 -13.70
CA ALA A 6 -4.81 -5.42 -13.27
C ALA A 6 -5.29 -6.86 -13.55
N GLU A 7 -4.89 -7.46 -14.68
CA GLU A 7 -5.21 -8.84 -14.99
C GLU A 7 -4.49 -9.83 -14.05
N GLU A 8 -3.21 -9.60 -13.78
CA GLU A 8 -2.43 -10.39 -12.80
C GLU A 8 -3.00 -10.29 -11.38
N LEU A 9 -3.40 -9.08 -10.95
CA LEU A 9 -4.08 -8.87 -9.67
C LEU A 9 -5.40 -9.62 -9.62
N ARG A 10 -6.21 -9.55 -10.68
CA ARG A 10 -7.50 -10.22 -10.76
C ARG A 10 -7.36 -11.74 -10.65
N ALA A 11 -6.31 -12.31 -11.25
CA ALA A 11 -5.99 -13.73 -11.15
C ALA A 11 -5.56 -14.13 -9.73
N SER A 12 -4.82 -13.25 -9.04
CA SER A 12 -4.35 -13.46 -7.67
C SER A 12 -5.43 -13.20 -6.61
N MET A 13 -6.41 -12.35 -6.92
CA MET A 13 -7.49 -11.88 -6.03
C MET A 13 -8.85 -12.41 -6.48
N LYS A 14 -8.98 -13.74 -6.54
CA LYS A 14 -10.27 -14.40 -6.82
C LYS A 14 -11.24 -14.12 -5.66
N GLY A 15 -12.03 -13.07 -5.79
CA GLY A 15 -13.01 -12.64 -4.78
C GLY A 15 -13.20 -11.13 -4.67
N LEU A 16 -12.28 -10.32 -5.22
CA LEU A 16 -12.43 -8.86 -5.27
C LEU A 16 -13.20 -8.43 -6.54
N PRO A 17 -14.09 -7.42 -6.45
CA PRO A 17 -14.79 -6.90 -7.61
C PRO A 17 -13.80 -6.19 -8.56
N ALA A 18 -14.08 -6.23 -9.87
CA ALA A 18 -13.19 -5.67 -10.89
C ALA A 18 -12.84 -4.19 -10.65
N GLN A 19 -13.77 -3.42 -10.08
CA GLN A 19 -13.53 -2.01 -9.72
C GLN A 19 -12.47 -1.86 -8.61
N GLN A 20 -12.46 -2.75 -7.61
CA GLN A 20 -11.42 -2.75 -6.57
C GLN A 20 -10.07 -3.18 -7.15
N VAL A 21 -10.07 -4.20 -8.01
CA VAL A 21 -8.85 -4.64 -8.69
C VAL A 21 -8.25 -3.51 -9.54
N GLN A 22 -9.09 -2.76 -10.25
CA GLN A 22 -8.67 -1.63 -11.07
C GLN A 22 -8.11 -0.49 -10.21
N GLN A 23 -8.73 -0.17 -9.07
CA GLN A 23 -8.22 0.84 -8.14
C GLN A 23 -6.84 0.44 -7.58
N ILE A 24 -6.67 -0.82 -7.18
CA ILE A 24 -5.37 -1.33 -6.69
C ILE A 24 -4.31 -1.24 -7.79
N ALA A 25 -4.66 -1.58 -9.03
CA ALA A 25 -3.75 -1.47 -10.16
C ALA A 25 -3.34 -0.02 -10.45
N ASP A 26 -4.27 0.92 -10.35
CA ASP A 26 -4.01 2.36 -10.51
C ASP A 26 -3.04 2.88 -9.42
N HIS A 27 -3.27 2.49 -8.17
CA HIS A 27 -2.37 2.83 -7.07
C HIS A 27 -0.98 2.24 -7.23
N ILE A 28 -0.85 1.01 -7.72
CA ILE A 28 0.46 0.42 -8.02
C ILE A 28 1.17 1.26 -9.09
N ASP A 29 0.47 1.69 -10.13
CA ASP A 29 1.04 2.51 -11.19
C ASP A 29 1.47 3.91 -10.69
N ALA A 30 0.62 4.55 -9.90
CA ALA A 30 0.94 5.82 -9.24
C ALA A 30 2.18 5.69 -8.32
N CYS A 31 2.24 4.63 -7.51
CA CYS A 31 3.38 4.37 -6.63
C CYS A 31 4.66 4.06 -7.43
N ARG A 32 4.57 3.35 -8.56
CA ARG A 32 5.72 3.13 -9.46
C ARG A 32 6.24 4.44 -10.02
N ARG A 33 5.35 5.36 -10.42
CA ARG A 33 5.72 6.69 -10.91
C ARG A 33 6.38 7.55 -9.83
N LEU A 34 5.89 7.49 -8.60
CA LEU A 34 6.51 8.14 -7.44
C LEU A 34 7.93 7.61 -7.21
N LEU A 35 8.10 6.28 -7.12
CA LEU A 35 9.43 5.68 -6.96
C LEU A 35 10.37 6.02 -8.12
N ALA A 36 9.88 6.03 -9.36
CA ALA A 36 10.66 6.43 -10.53
C ALA A 36 11.08 7.90 -10.50
N SER A 37 10.33 8.76 -9.79
CA SER A 37 10.65 10.17 -9.57
C SER A 37 11.67 10.39 -8.44
N GLY A 38 12.19 9.32 -7.82
CA GLY A 38 13.12 9.39 -6.70
C GLY A 38 12.43 9.54 -5.33
N THR A 39 11.11 9.35 -5.26
CA THR A 39 10.38 9.39 -4.00
C THR A 39 10.72 8.20 -3.10
N SER A 40 10.86 8.45 -1.80
CA SER A 40 11.14 7.40 -0.82
C SER A 40 9.94 6.46 -0.61
N MET A 41 10.24 5.23 -0.19
CA MET A 41 9.22 4.23 0.11
C MET A 41 8.25 4.67 1.24
N ASP A 42 8.70 5.54 2.15
CA ASP A 42 7.84 6.10 3.19
C ASP A 42 6.74 7.02 2.63
N ALA A 43 7.08 7.88 1.67
CA ALA A 43 6.11 8.73 0.99
C ALA A 43 5.11 7.91 0.15
N VAL A 44 5.54 6.75 -0.37
CA VAL A 44 4.62 5.77 -0.98
C VAL A 44 3.64 5.23 0.06
N GLN A 45 4.09 4.85 1.27
CA GLN A 45 3.20 4.41 2.33
C GLN A 45 2.24 5.50 2.81
N GLN A 46 2.71 6.75 2.85
CA GLN A 46 1.89 7.90 3.21
C GLN A 46 0.82 8.17 2.15
N HIS A 47 1.16 8.10 0.86
CA HIS A 47 0.18 8.21 -0.23
C HIS A 47 -0.88 7.10 -0.15
N LEU A 48 -0.46 5.85 0.09
CA LEU A 48 -1.39 4.73 0.29
C LEU A 48 -2.28 4.92 1.54
N LYS A 49 -1.81 5.64 2.56
CA LYS A 49 -2.62 5.96 3.74
C LYS A 49 -3.65 7.04 3.42
N ASP A 50 -3.24 8.08 2.70
CA ASP A 50 -4.09 9.21 2.31
C ASP A 50 -5.26 8.74 1.42
N GLU A 51 -4.98 7.82 0.49
CA GLU A 51 -5.98 7.14 -0.35
C GLU A 51 -6.90 6.17 0.45
N GLY A 52 -6.71 6.07 1.78
CA GLY A 52 -7.55 5.25 2.65
C GLY A 52 -7.30 3.74 2.55
N LEU A 53 -6.18 3.31 1.97
CA LEU A 53 -5.89 1.88 1.86
C LEU A 53 -5.53 1.30 3.21
N SER A 54 -6.10 0.11 3.46
CA SER A 54 -5.77 -0.67 4.64
C SER A 54 -4.32 -1.19 4.59
N VAL A 55 -3.79 -1.54 5.75
CA VAL A 55 -2.42 -2.08 5.91
C VAL A 55 -2.20 -3.28 5.00
N ILE A 56 -3.18 -4.19 4.92
CA ILE A 56 -3.12 -5.40 4.07
C ILE A 56 -2.99 -5.03 2.58
N HIS A 57 -3.77 -4.06 2.10
CA HIS A 57 -3.65 -3.59 0.72
C HIS A 57 -2.30 -2.91 0.47
N SER A 58 -1.77 -2.18 1.45
CA SER A 58 -0.46 -1.53 1.32
C SER A 58 0.69 -2.52 1.23
N ILE A 59 0.65 -3.60 2.02
CA ILE A 59 1.62 -4.70 1.92
C ILE A 59 1.59 -5.31 0.52
N LEU A 60 0.38 -5.49 -0.03
CA LEU A 60 0.22 -6.11 -1.33
C LEU A 60 0.73 -5.22 -2.46
N VAL A 61 0.40 -3.92 -2.43
CA VAL A 61 0.93 -2.91 -3.36
C VAL A 61 2.46 -2.85 -3.27
N THR A 62 3.00 -2.75 -2.04
CA THR A 62 4.45 -2.67 -1.79
C THR A 62 5.17 -3.93 -2.26
N SER A 63 4.62 -5.11 -2.02
CA SER A 63 5.18 -6.37 -2.51
C SER A 63 5.23 -6.41 -4.04
N ARG A 64 4.20 -5.89 -4.72
CA ARG A 64 4.17 -5.79 -6.19
C ARG A 64 5.12 -4.72 -6.73
N LEU A 65 5.33 -3.62 -6.01
CA LEU A 65 6.35 -2.62 -6.35
C LEU A 65 7.77 -3.19 -6.28
N LEU A 66 8.02 -4.05 -5.30
CA LEU A 66 9.30 -4.74 -5.20
C LEU A 66 9.45 -5.78 -6.33
N GLY A 67 8.38 -6.44 -6.78
CA GLY A 67 8.38 -7.39 -7.90
C GLY A 67 8.21 -8.85 -7.49
N ASP A 68 8.41 -9.78 -8.42
CA ASP A 68 8.03 -11.20 -8.27
C ASP A 68 9.16 -12.04 -7.64
N HIS A 69 9.33 -11.99 -6.31
CA HIS A 69 10.29 -12.84 -5.60
C HIS A 69 9.71 -13.27 -4.22
N PRO A 70 9.92 -14.53 -3.77
CA PRO A 70 9.29 -15.06 -2.56
C PRO A 70 9.61 -14.27 -1.27
N SER A 71 10.79 -13.67 -1.18
CA SER A 71 11.23 -12.86 -0.04
C SER A 71 10.60 -11.47 0.04
N ARG A 72 9.86 -11.04 -1.00
CA ARG A 72 9.33 -9.66 -1.14
C ARG A 72 8.15 -9.40 -0.24
N LEU A 73 7.32 -10.41 0.03
CA LEU A 73 6.19 -10.26 0.94
C LEU A 73 6.69 -9.92 2.35
N ARG A 74 7.75 -10.60 2.81
CA ARG A 74 8.39 -10.30 4.09
C ARG A 74 8.98 -8.89 4.10
N ALA A 75 9.72 -8.51 3.06
CA ALA A 75 10.26 -7.15 2.93
C ALA A 75 9.15 -6.08 2.88
N ALA A 76 8.04 -6.34 2.20
CA ALA A 76 6.89 -5.45 2.13
C ALA A 76 6.21 -5.30 3.48
N ILE A 77 6.04 -6.39 4.24
CA ILE A 77 5.54 -6.35 5.61
C ILE A 77 6.48 -5.51 6.48
N GLU A 78 7.78 -5.74 6.41
CA GLU A 78 8.77 -4.97 7.19
C GLU A 78 8.75 -3.47 6.84
N ILE A 79 8.67 -3.12 5.55
CA ILE A 79 8.55 -1.73 5.09
C ILE A 79 7.28 -1.08 5.62
N VAL A 80 6.13 -1.74 5.48
CA VAL A 80 4.84 -1.19 5.91
C VAL A 80 4.78 -1.07 7.43
N SER A 81 5.27 -2.08 8.16
CA SER A 81 5.33 -2.07 9.62
C SER A 81 6.36 -1.09 10.18
N CYS A 82 7.44 -0.80 9.46
CA CYS A 82 8.44 0.17 9.88
C CYS A 82 8.11 1.61 9.45
N SER A 83 7.16 1.80 8.53
CA SER A 83 6.86 3.15 8.00
C SER A 83 6.11 4.00 9.04
N PRO A 84 6.65 5.16 9.46
CA PRO A 84 5.99 6.08 10.40
C PRO A 84 4.58 6.50 9.97
N ALA A 85 4.31 6.52 8.66
CA ALA A 85 2.96 6.73 8.13
C ALA A 85 1.93 5.75 8.73
N ARG A 86 2.31 4.49 8.96
CA ARG A 86 1.46 3.38 9.42
C ARG A 86 1.65 3.05 10.90
N THR A 87 2.84 3.30 11.46
CA THR A 87 3.14 3.17 12.90
C THR A 87 2.73 4.36 13.74
N THR A 88 2.17 5.42 13.15
CA THR A 88 1.41 6.41 13.92
C THR A 88 0.15 5.73 14.48
N THR A 89 0.33 4.96 15.55
CA THR A 89 -0.58 4.90 16.67
C THR A 89 -1.02 6.35 16.92
N ASP A 90 -2.27 6.64 16.57
CA ASP A 90 -3.02 7.70 17.23
C ASP A 90 -2.62 7.70 18.71
N PRO A 91 -1.90 8.71 19.23
CA PRO A 91 -1.78 8.80 20.68
C PRO A 91 -3.22 8.85 21.18
N PRO A 92 -3.64 7.95 22.09
CA PRO A 92 -5.00 7.96 22.58
C PRO A 92 -5.26 9.38 23.06
N VAL A 93 -6.23 10.03 22.41
CA VAL A 93 -6.76 11.32 22.82
C VAL A 93 -6.91 11.29 24.33
N SER A 94 -6.01 11.97 25.04
CA SER A 94 -6.13 12.11 26.48
C SER A 94 -7.38 12.97 26.70
N PRO A 95 -8.44 12.47 27.38
CA PRO A 95 -9.58 13.33 27.69
C PRO A 95 -9.09 14.47 28.59
N PRO A 96 -9.70 15.67 28.50
CA PRO A 96 -9.34 16.78 29.37
C PRO A 96 -9.63 16.38 30.81
N GLN A 97 -8.57 16.26 31.63
CA GLN A 97 -8.71 16.14 33.06
C GLN A 97 -9.07 17.53 33.59
N THR A 98 -10.37 17.78 33.70
CA THR A 98 -10.90 18.88 34.49
C THR A 98 -10.83 18.46 35.95
N GLY A 99 -9.91 19.03 36.72
CA GLY A 99 -9.74 18.82 38.16
C GLY A 99 -9.09 20.03 38.79
#